data_AF-A0A1Q3DVS1-F1
#
_entry.id   AF-A0A1Q3DVS1-F1
#
_cell.length_a   1.000
_cell.length_b   1.000
_cell.length_c   1.000
_cell.angle_alpha   90.00
_cell.angle_beta   90.00
_cell.angle_gamma   90.00
#
_symmetry.space_group_name_H-M   'P 1'
#
loop_
_entity.id
_entity.type
_entity.pdbx_description
1 polymer ?
#
loop_
_entity_poly.entity_id
_entity_poly.type
_entity_poly.pdbx_seq_one_letter_code
_entity_poly.pdbx_strand_id
1 'polypeptide(L)'
;MKGSHLSQKLGIEEDTVISLRSLLSNDNLGLGVRIQGDCAFVYDPIFLENLDTTTPMTYLFDWGDVEANQNITQYIQEKNEQKDAIFHTFVYILKPRRWYYVGAQKWAHTDLSWNIWETFGQRDHIRYRVIQRLYDHCGKKIERETIAEMLDSGALKQICIHLSGGDSHIDSSRTMCIAMGYSPPEN
;
A
#
# COMPACT_ATOMS: atom_id res chain seq x y z
N MET A 1 16.21 -4.33 0.37
CA MET A 1 17.07 -3.26 0.90
C MET A 1 16.98 -3.26 2.42
N LYS A 2 18.08 -3.25 3.19
CA LYS A 2 18.04 -3.07 4.66
C LYS A 2 17.71 -1.61 4.98
N GLY A 3 16.98 -1.31 6.06
CA GLY A 3 16.49 0.05 6.36
C GLY A 3 17.58 1.14 6.40
N SER A 4 18.82 0.79 6.75
CA SER A 4 19.96 1.72 6.72
C SER A 4 20.38 2.18 5.31
N HIS A 5 20.12 1.40 4.26
CA HIS A 5 20.42 1.80 2.87
C HIS A 5 19.36 2.70 2.25
N LEU A 6 18.14 2.73 2.77
CA LEU A 6 17.09 3.65 2.29
C LEU A 6 17.46 5.11 2.61
N SER A 7 17.88 5.37 3.85
CA SER A 7 18.26 6.72 4.34
C SER A 7 19.36 7.38 3.51
N GLN A 8 20.48 6.68 3.30
CA GLN A 8 21.63 7.20 2.57
C GLN A 8 21.34 7.49 1.10
N LYS A 9 20.47 6.71 0.45
CA LYS A 9 20.21 6.84 -0.99
C LYS A 9 19.07 7.77 -1.33
N LEU A 10 18.08 7.89 -0.44
CA LEU A 10 16.87 8.68 -0.69
C LEU A 10 16.88 10.02 0.06
N GLY A 11 17.94 10.34 0.81
CA GLY A 11 17.99 11.56 1.63
C GLY A 11 16.92 11.58 2.73
N ILE A 12 16.43 10.40 3.12
CA ILE A 12 15.37 10.25 4.10
C ILE A 12 15.95 10.45 5.50
N GLU A 13 15.39 11.43 6.21
CA GLU A 13 15.76 11.75 7.59
C GLU A 13 15.64 10.51 8.51
N GLU A 14 16.50 10.44 9.52
CA GLU A 14 16.55 9.31 10.46
C GLU A 14 15.21 9.11 11.19
N ASP A 15 14.51 10.21 11.49
CA ASP A 15 13.16 10.21 12.06
C ASP A 15 12.15 9.49 11.17
N THR A 16 12.30 9.57 9.85
CA THR A 16 11.45 8.80 8.94
C THR A 16 11.81 7.35 8.95
N VAL A 17 13.08 6.97 9.00
CA VAL A 17 13.47 5.56 9.16
C VAL A 17 12.85 4.96 10.43
N ILE A 18 12.82 5.73 11.52
CA ILE A 18 12.15 5.34 12.75
C ILE A 18 10.64 5.21 12.53
N SER A 19 9.99 6.17 11.84
CA SER A 19 8.56 6.07 11.51
C SER A 19 8.23 4.92 10.53
N LEU A 20 9.16 4.52 9.67
CA LEU A 20 8.98 3.35 8.82
C LEU A 20 9.05 2.07 9.64
N ARG A 21 9.81 2.04 10.74
CA ARG A 21 9.77 0.91 11.68
C ARG A 21 8.44 0.82 12.40
N SER A 22 7.79 1.94 12.71
CA SER A 22 6.46 1.91 13.33
C SER A 22 5.40 1.34 12.40
N LEU A 23 5.52 1.53 11.08
CA LEU A 23 4.68 0.82 10.09
C LEU A 23 4.85 -0.70 10.19
N LEU A 24 6.08 -1.20 10.39
CA LEU A 24 6.37 -2.63 10.50
C LEU A 24 5.86 -3.25 11.81
N SER A 25 5.56 -2.42 12.81
CA SER A 25 5.04 -2.82 14.12
C SER A 25 3.58 -2.42 14.34
N ASN A 26 2.90 -1.92 13.31
CA ASN A 26 1.51 -1.51 13.40
C ASN A 26 0.64 -2.73 13.71
N ASP A 27 -0.22 -2.59 14.71
CA ASP A 27 -1.14 -3.61 15.16
C ASP A 27 -2.57 -3.42 14.68
N ASN A 28 -2.82 -2.30 14.03
CA ASN A 28 -4.11 -2.00 13.45
C ASN A 28 -4.29 -2.72 12.12
N LEU A 29 -5.54 -3.07 11.82
CA LEU A 29 -5.94 -3.55 10.51
C LEU A 29 -6.10 -2.35 9.55
N GLY A 30 -5.92 -2.59 8.26
CA GLY A 30 -6.05 -1.57 7.22
C GLY A 30 -4.73 -1.21 6.55
N LEU A 31 -4.83 -0.28 5.60
CA LEU A 31 -3.70 0.06 4.74
C LEU A 31 -2.64 0.86 5.51
N GLY A 32 -1.47 0.25 5.76
CA GLY A 32 -0.35 0.92 6.41
C GLY A 32 0.40 1.84 5.46
N VAL A 33 0.17 3.17 5.53
CA VAL A 33 0.82 4.17 4.67
C VAL A 33 1.62 5.18 5.49
N ARG A 34 2.79 5.58 4.96
CA ARG A 34 3.54 6.74 5.42
C ARG A 34 4.03 7.55 4.23
N ILE A 35 3.74 8.84 4.20
CA ILE A 35 4.19 9.76 3.16
C ILE A 35 5.16 10.78 3.77
N GLN A 36 6.35 10.89 3.19
CA GLN A 36 7.32 11.95 3.48
C GLN A 36 7.80 12.58 2.19
N GLY A 37 7.63 13.90 2.06
CA GLY A 37 7.98 14.59 0.83
C GLY A 37 7.17 14.04 -0.34
N ASP A 38 7.89 13.59 -1.36
CA ASP A 38 7.36 12.92 -2.56
C ASP A 38 7.45 11.39 -2.47
N CYS A 39 7.83 10.81 -1.34
CA CYS A 39 7.95 9.37 -1.17
C CYS A 39 6.77 8.82 -0.36
N ALA A 40 6.07 7.84 -0.92
CA ALA A 40 5.00 7.11 -0.25
C ALA A 40 5.45 5.67 0.04
N PHE A 41 5.35 5.26 1.30
CA PHE A 41 5.75 3.95 1.80
C PHE A 41 4.51 3.19 2.24
N VAL A 42 4.30 2.02 1.67
CA VAL A 42 3.15 1.17 1.96
C VAL A 42 3.61 -0.17 2.51
N TYR A 43 2.99 -0.58 3.62
CA TYR A 43 3.29 -1.84 4.27
C TYR A 43 2.34 -2.93 3.80
N ASP A 44 2.92 -3.97 3.20
CA ASP A 44 2.26 -5.15 2.65
C ASP A 44 0.87 -4.84 2.06
N PRO A 45 0.78 -4.07 0.94
CA PRO A 45 -0.50 -3.81 0.28
C PRO A 45 -0.92 -4.95 -0.65
N ILE A 46 -2.23 -5.14 -0.81
CA ILE A 46 -2.76 -5.99 -1.88
C ILE A 46 -2.82 -5.12 -3.14
N PHE A 47 -2.34 -5.65 -4.25
CA PHE A 47 -2.55 -5.03 -5.56
C PHE A 47 -3.78 -5.65 -6.20
N LEU A 48 -4.71 -4.80 -6.61
CA LEU A 48 -5.85 -5.17 -7.44
C LEU A 48 -5.64 -4.56 -8.81
N GLU A 49 -5.60 -5.38 -9.84
CA GLU A 49 -5.45 -4.94 -11.22
C GLU A 49 -6.74 -5.22 -11.99
N ASN A 50 -7.30 -4.18 -12.59
CA ASN A 50 -8.29 -4.32 -13.64
C ASN A 50 -7.53 -4.34 -14.98
N LEU A 51 -7.51 -5.50 -15.62
CA LEU A 51 -6.80 -5.73 -16.88
C LEU A 51 -7.72 -5.58 -18.10
N ASP A 52 -8.79 -4.78 -18.00
CA ASP A 52 -9.54 -4.35 -19.18
C ASP A 52 -8.57 -3.80 -20.22
N THR A 53 -8.65 -4.33 -21.44
CA THR A 53 -7.71 -4.09 -22.53
C THR A 53 -7.66 -2.64 -22.99
N THR A 54 -8.62 -1.81 -22.57
CA THR A 54 -8.74 -0.42 -22.98
C THR A 54 -8.21 0.57 -21.95
N THR A 55 -8.34 0.28 -20.65
CA THR A 55 -7.89 1.17 -19.57
C THR A 55 -7.44 0.32 -18.37
N PRO A 56 -6.20 -0.19 -18.37
CA PRO A 56 -5.69 -0.93 -17.24
C PRO A 56 -5.63 -0.01 -16.01
N MET A 57 -6.14 -0.50 -14.88
CA MET A 57 -6.15 0.25 -13.61
C MET A 57 -5.52 -0.59 -12.52
N THR A 58 -4.68 0.04 -11.69
CA THR A 58 -4.03 -0.59 -10.55
C THR A 58 -4.49 0.09 -9.27
N TYR A 59 -4.83 -0.70 -8.26
CA TYR A 59 -5.25 -0.20 -6.96
C TYR A 59 -4.39 -0.82 -5.86
N LEU A 60 -4.03 -0.02 -4.86
CA LEU A 60 -3.66 -0.53 -3.55
C LEU A 60 -4.93 -0.79 -2.76
N PHE A 61 -4.97 -1.92 -2.08
CA PHE A 61 -6.17 -2.43 -1.47
C PHE A 61 -5.87 -3.06 -0.11
N ASP A 62 -6.78 -2.84 0.85
CA ASP A 62 -6.77 -3.54 2.14
C ASP A 62 -8.16 -3.51 2.80
N TRP A 63 -8.28 -4.13 3.97
CA TRP A 63 -9.44 -4.02 4.86
C TRP A 63 -9.03 -3.44 6.20
N GLY A 64 -9.67 -2.34 6.58
CA GLY A 64 -9.49 -1.65 7.86
C GLY A 64 -10.82 -1.37 8.52
N ASP A 65 -10.80 -0.96 9.78
CA ASP A 65 -11.99 -0.40 10.39
C ASP A 65 -12.35 0.96 9.75
N VAL A 66 -13.58 1.42 9.98
CA VAL A 66 -14.11 2.63 9.35
C VAL A 66 -13.29 3.87 9.71
N GLU A 67 -12.86 3.98 10.96
CA GLU A 67 -12.10 5.13 11.46
C GLU A 67 -10.70 5.15 10.86
N ALA A 68 -10.00 4.02 10.83
CA ALA A 68 -8.69 3.87 10.21
C ALA A 68 -8.73 4.19 8.72
N ASN A 69 -9.74 3.69 8.00
CA ASN A 69 -9.92 3.98 6.57
C ASN A 69 -10.20 5.46 6.31
N GLN A 70 -10.99 6.12 7.16
CA GLN A 70 -11.22 7.56 7.07
C GLN A 70 -9.93 8.35 7.34
N ASN A 71 -9.22 8.02 8.41
CA ASN A 71 -7.97 8.66 8.79
C ASN A 71 -6.91 8.57 7.69
N ILE A 72 -6.73 7.38 7.09
CA ILE A 72 -5.75 7.21 6.02
C ILE A 72 -6.17 7.90 4.71
N THR A 73 -7.47 7.94 4.41
CA THR A 73 -8.00 8.64 3.24
C THR A 73 -7.80 10.14 3.35
N GLN A 74 -8.15 10.71 4.51
CA GLN A 74 -7.90 12.12 4.81
C GLN A 74 -6.41 12.44 4.76
N TYR A 75 -5.57 11.58 5.36
CA TYR A 75 -4.12 11.76 5.32
C TYR A 75 -3.56 11.80 3.90
N ILE A 76 -4.00 10.90 3.00
CA ILE A 76 -3.57 10.90 1.60
C ILE A 76 -4.07 12.15 0.87
N GLN A 77 -5.33 12.55 1.12
CA GLN A 77 -5.91 13.75 0.50
C GLN A 77 -5.15 15.03 0.90
N GLU A 78 -4.88 15.22 2.20
CA GLU A 78 -4.12 16.36 2.70
C GLU A 78 -2.71 16.44 2.09
N LYS A 79 -2.09 15.29 1.81
CA LYS A 79 -0.79 15.23 1.13
C LYS A 79 -0.89 15.54 -0.36
N ASN A 80 -1.96 15.11 -1.02
CA ASN A 80 -2.20 15.42 -2.43
C ASN A 80 -2.40 16.92 -2.69
N GLU A 81 -3.16 17.59 -1.82
CA GLU A 81 -3.50 19.02 -1.94
C GLU A 81 -2.26 19.93 -1.87
N GLN A 82 -1.16 19.46 -1.29
CA GLN A 82 0.04 20.27 -1.13
C GLN A 82 0.84 20.45 -2.44
N LYS A 83 0.77 19.55 -3.45
CA LYS A 83 1.73 19.54 -4.58
C LYS A 83 1.31 18.86 -5.91
N ASP A 84 0.03 18.81 -6.31
CA ASP A 84 -0.41 17.96 -7.47
C ASP A 84 0.23 16.56 -7.38
N ALA A 85 0.18 15.99 -6.17
CA ALA A 85 1.26 15.16 -5.67
C ALA A 85 1.46 13.87 -6.48
N ILE A 86 2.67 13.76 -7.01
CA ILE A 86 3.21 12.52 -7.58
C ILE A 86 4.08 11.90 -6.48
N PHE A 87 3.79 10.65 -6.14
CA PHE A 87 4.54 9.92 -5.13
C PHE A 87 5.41 8.83 -5.74
N HIS A 88 6.70 8.86 -5.42
CA HIS A 88 7.59 7.71 -5.50
C HIS A 88 7.10 6.65 -4.52
N THR A 89 6.44 5.64 -5.06
CA THR A 89 5.75 4.60 -4.29
C THR A 89 6.69 3.45 -4.00
N PHE A 90 6.85 3.16 -2.71
CA PHE A 90 7.61 2.04 -2.17
C PHE A 90 6.68 1.10 -1.42
N VAL A 91 6.81 -0.19 -1.66
CA VAL A 91 6.00 -1.21 -0.97
C VAL A 91 6.89 -2.20 -0.24
N TYR A 92 6.57 -2.48 1.01
CA TYR A 92 7.24 -3.50 1.81
C TYR A 92 6.44 -4.78 1.75
N ILE A 93 6.98 -5.83 1.15
CA ILE A 93 6.29 -7.12 1.10
C ILE A 93 6.74 -7.98 2.28
N LEU A 94 5.79 -8.49 3.07
CA LEU A 94 6.04 -9.26 4.29
C LEU A 94 6.81 -10.56 4.03
N LYS A 95 6.63 -11.16 2.86
CA LYS A 95 7.36 -12.35 2.40
C LYS A 95 7.78 -12.07 0.96
N PRO A 96 9.00 -11.52 0.73
CA PRO A 96 10.24 -11.89 1.42
C PRO A 96 10.87 -10.82 2.34
N ARG A 97 10.10 -9.98 3.03
CA ARG A 97 10.57 -8.94 3.98
C ARG A 97 11.51 -7.92 3.37
N ARG A 98 11.07 -7.23 2.31
CA ARG A 98 11.86 -6.17 1.69
C ARG A 98 11.00 -5.12 1.02
N TRP A 99 11.57 -3.91 0.96
CA TRP A 99 11.07 -2.81 0.15
C TRP A 99 11.32 -3.04 -1.33
N TYR A 100 10.32 -2.72 -2.14
CA TYR A 100 10.33 -2.62 -3.59
C TYR A 100 9.92 -1.21 -3.98
N TYR A 101 10.52 -0.71 -5.06
CA TYR A 101 10.09 0.53 -5.69
C TYR A 101 9.12 0.19 -6.82
N VAL A 102 7.95 0.81 -6.80
CA VAL A 102 6.88 0.57 -7.79
C VAL A 102 6.98 1.60 -8.93
N GLY A 103 7.22 2.86 -8.59
CA GLY A 103 7.24 3.95 -9.57
C GLY A 103 6.72 5.26 -8.99
N ALA A 104 6.79 6.31 -9.80
CA ALA A 104 6.19 7.62 -9.52
C ALA A 104 4.74 7.61 -9.99
N GLN A 105 3.77 7.84 -9.09
CA GLN A 105 2.35 7.66 -9.37
C GLN A 105 1.50 8.71 -8.64
N LYS A 106 0.37 9.09 -9.23
CA LYS A 106 -0.68 9.84 -8.56
C LYS A 106 -1.59 8.89 -7.79
N TRP A 107 -1.95 9.27 -6.58
CA TRP A 107 -2.80 8.48 -5.70
C TRP A 107 -4.16 9.15 -5.56
N ALA A 108 -5.23 8.39 -5.70
CA ALA A 108 -6.58 8.87 -5.42
C ALA A 108 -7.34 7.80 -4.65
N HIS A 109 -8.02 8.19 -3.56
CA HIS A 109 -8.99 7.30 -2.95
C HIS A 109 -10.11 6.98 -3.95
N THR A 110 -10.60 5.74 -3.94
CA THR A 110 -11.67 5.31 -4.83
C THR A 110 -12.59 4.36 -4.09
N ASP A 111 -13.89 4.65 -4.19
CA ASP A 111 -14.93 3.73 -3.75
C ASP A 111 -15.27 2.76 -4.89
N LEU A 112 -15.04 1.47 -4.67
CA LEU A 112 -15.56 0.45 -5.57
C LEU A 112 -17.03 0.19 -5.20
N SER A 113 -17.88 0.11 -6.21
CA SER A 113 -19.32 -0.13 -6.05
C SER A 113 -19.68 -1.54 -5.56
N TRP A 114 -18.69 -2.42 -5.42
CA TRP A 114 -18.84 -3.82 -5.03
C TRP A 114 -17.87 -4.17 -3.90
N ASN A 115 -18.29 -5.10 -3.04
CA ASN A 115 -17.50 -5.59 -1.93
C ASN A 115 -16.69 -6.82 -2.34
N ILE A 116 -15.36 -6.72 -2.36
CA ILE A 116 -14.47 -7.82 -2.76
C ILE A 116 -14.67 -9.05 -1.88
N TRP A 117 -14.85 -8.86 -0.57
CA TRP A 117 -15.01 -9.97 0.37
C TRP A 117 -16.24 -10.84 0.06
N GLU A 118 -17.34 -10.20 -0.36
CA GLU A 118 -18.60 -10.87 -0.67
C GLU A 118 -18.54 -11.67 -1.98
N THR A 119 -17.58 -11.38 -2.85
CA THR A 119 -17.39 -12.15 -4.09
C THR A 119 -16.74 -13.51 -3.85
N PHE A 120 -16.10 -13.72 -2.69
CA PHE A 120 -15.49 -14.99 -2.34
C PHE A 120 -16.50 -15.93 -1.68
N GLY A 121 -16.61 -17.16 -2.20
CA GLY A 121 -17.45 -18.19 -1.59
C GLY A 121 -16.96 -18.60 -0.20
N GLN A 122 -17.85 -19.05 0.69
CA GLN A 122 -17.50 -19.36 2.10
C GLN A 122 -16.41 -20.43 2.27
N ARG A 123 -16.25 -21.34 1.31
CA ARG A 123 -15.20 -22.38 1.29
C ARG A 123 -14.00 -22.02 0.42
N ASP A 124 -13.92 -20.77 -0.02
CA ASP A 124 -12.88 -20.32 -0.91
C ASP A 124 -11.55 -20.19 -0.16
N HIS A 125 -10.53 -20.89 -0.66
CA HIS A 125 -9.15 -20.77 -0.20
C HIS A 125 -8.63 -19.31 -0.21
N ILE A 126 -9.20 -18.44 -1.05
CA ILE A 126 -8.87 -17.01 -1.09
C ILE A 126 -9.24 -16.33 0.24
N ARG A 127 -10.39 -16.67 0.85
CA ARG A 127 -10.79 -16.10 2.16
C ARG A 127 -9.78 -16.44 3.23
N TYR A 128 -9.33 -17.70 3.28
CA TYR A 128 -8.27 -18.12 4.20
C TYR A 128 -6.98 -17.33 3.98
N ARG A 129 -6.59 -17.07 2.72
CA ARG A 129 -5.40 -16.28 2.41
C ARG A 129 -5.52 -14.82 2.86
N VAL A 130 -6.68 -14.20 2.67
CA VAL A 130 -6.97 -12.84 3.15
C VAL A 130 -6.90 -12.78 4.67
N ILE A 131 -7.57 -13.69 5.38
CA ILE A 131 -7.54 -13.77 6.84
C ILE A 131 -6.11 -13.99 7.34
N GLN A 132 -5.37 -14.93 6.75
CA GLN A 132 -3.99 -15.20 7.13
C GLN A 132 -3.06 -14.01 6.89
N ARG A 133 -3.31 -13.24 5.82
CA ARG A 133 -2.57 -12.02 5.53
C ARG A 133 -2.85 -10.95 6.58
N LEU A 134 -4.12 -10.65 6.87
CA LEU A 134 -4.50 -9.66 7.89
C LEU A 134 -3.95 -10.04 9.28
N TYR A 135 -3.97 -11.33 9.62
CA TYR A 135 -3.34 -11.87 10.83
C TYR A 135 -1.83 -11.64 10.86
N ASP A 136 -1.13 -11.88 9.75
CA ASP A 136 0.30 -11.61 9.65
C ASP A 136 0.60 -10.08 9.66
N HIS A 137 -0.28 -9.28 9.06
CA HIS A 137 -0.20 -7.81 8.98
C HIS A 137 -0.28 -7.19 10.38
N CYS A 138 -1.30 -7.52 11.18
CA CYS A 138 -1.51 -6.97 12.52
C CYS A 138 -0.55 -7.54 13.59
N GLY A 139 0.55 -8.18 13.16
CA GLY A 139 1.53 -8.78 14.07
C GLY A 139 0.97 -9.92 14.92
N LYS A 140 -0.07 -10.61 14.44
CA LYS A 140 -0.72 -11.76 15.10
C LYS A 140 -1.42 -11.40 16.42
N LYS A 141 -1.82 -10.15 16.59
CA LYS A 141 -2.48 -9.65 17.81
C LYS A 141 -3.99 -9.89 17.84
N ILE A 142 -4.61 -10.04 16.67
CA ILE A 142 -6.04 -10.33 16.53
C ILE A 142 -6.16 -11.76 16.01
N GLU A 143 -6.97 -12.59 16.65
CA GLU A 143 -7.18 -13.98 16.22
C GLU A 143 -7.84 -14.07 14.84
N ARG A 144 -7.54 -15.14 14.10
CA ARG A 144 -8.02 -15.31 12.71
C ARG A 144 -9.53 -15.42 12.63
N GLU A 145 -10.14 -16.06 13.62
CA GLU A 145 -11.58 -16.24 13.75
C GLU A 145 -12.26 -14.87 13.95
N THR A 146 -11.69 -14.02 14.80
CA THR A 146 -12.18 -12.64 14.99
C THR A 146 -12.06 -11.82 13.71
N ILE A 147 -10.96 -11.91 12.98
CA ILE A 147 -10.81 -11.23 11.68
C ILE A 147 -11.89 -11.70 10.69
N ALA A 148 -12.15 -13.01 10.63
CA ALA A 148 -13.20 -13.56 9.77
C ALA A 148 -14.59 -13.01 10.14
N GLU A 149 -14.93 -13.01 11.43
CA GLU A 149 -16.18 -12.45 11.93
C GLU A 149 -16.32 -10.94 11.63
N MET A 150 -15.23 -10.18 11.75
CA MET A 150 -15.23 -8.75 11.43
C MET A 150 -15.41 -8.48 9.93
N LEU A 151 -14.85 -9.31 9.05
CA LEU A 151 -15.09 -9.22 7.61
C LEU A 151 -16.55 -9.62 7.28
N ASP A 152 -17.07 -10.67 7.90
CA ASP A 152 -18.43 -11.19 7.65
C ASP A 152 -19.54 -10.29 8.18
N SER A 153 -19.32 -9.66 9.33
CA SER A 153 -20.22 -8.63 9.87
C SER A 153 -20.07 -7.28 9.16
N GLY A 154 -19.04 -7.12 8.32
CA GLY A 154 -18.70 -5.86 7.66
C GLY A 154 -18.17 -4.80 8.61
N ALA A 155 -17.69 -5.17 9.80
CA ALA A 155 -16.95 -4.28 10.71
C ALA A 155 -15.61 -3.82 10.10
N LEU A 156 -14.99 -4.68 9.28
CA LEU A 156 -13.89 -4.28 8.40
C LEU A 156 -14.43 -3.89 7.03
N LYS A 157 -14.10 -2.67 6.61
CA LYS A 157 -14.45 -2.13 5.30
C LYS A 157 -13.24 -2.15 4.40
N GLN A 158 -13.48 -2.41 3.13
CA GLN A 158 -12.44 -2.29 2.13
C GLN A 158 -12.02 -0.83 1.94
N ILE A 159 -10.75 -0.62 1.66
CA ILE A 159 -10.21 0.65 1.21
C ILE A 159 -9.44 0.42 -0.09
N CYS A 160 -9.65 1.31 -1.07
CA CYS A 160 -8.94 1.27 -2.33
C CYS A 160 -8.30 2.63 -2.62
N ILE A 161 -7.03 2.59 -3.03
CA ILE A 161 -6.29 3.76 -3.53
C ILE A 161 -5.92 3.46 -4.98
N HIS A 162 -6.51 4.18 -5.91
CA HIS A 162 -6.17 4.13 -7.32
C HIS A 162 -4.78 4.73 -7.57
N LEU A 163 -3.97 3.98 -8.27
CA LEU A 163 -2.64 4.33 -8.72
C LEU A 163 -2.69 4.70 -10.20
N SER A 164 -2.38 5.95 -10.53
CA SER A 164 -2.48 6.46 -11.89
C SER A 164 -1.25 7.24 -12.34
N GLY A 165 -1.14 7.48 -13.64
CA GLY A 165 -0.07 8.30 -14.23
C GLY A 165 1.33 7.66 -14.23
N GLY A 166 1.45 6.36 -13.94
CA GLY A 166 2.74 5.66 -13.94
C GLY A 166 3.51 5.84 -15.26
N ASP A 167 2.83 5.66 -16.39
CA ASP A 167 3.42 5.85 -17.72
C ASP A 167 3.75 7.31 -18.04
N SER A 168 3.03 8.25 -17.42
CA SER A 168 3.27 9.69 -17.56
C SER A 168 4.47 10.17 -16.73
N HIS A 169 5.04 9.32 -15.87
CA HIS A 169 6.13 9.65 -14.95
C HIS A 169 7.30 8.66 -15.02
N ILE A 170 7.50 8.04 -16.19
CA ILE A 170 8.59 7.07 -16.43
C ILE A 170 9.96 7.70 -16.19
N ASP A 171 10.20 8.93 -16.64
CA ASP A 171 11.50 9.60 -16.47
C ASP A 171 11.81 9.91 -15.00
N SER A 172 10.80 10.34 -14.25
CA SER A 172 10.91 10.51 -12.79
C SER A 172 11.23 9.17 -12.12
N SER A 173 10.55 8.11 -12.54
CA SER A 173 10.79 6.76 -12.03
C SER A 173 12.20 6.25 -12.34
N ARG A 174 12.70 6.50 -13.56
CA ARG A 174 14.07 6.16 -13.97
C ARG A 174 15.12 6.92 -13.16
N THR A 175 14.91 8.22 -12.97
CA THR A 175 15.80 9.06 -12.17
C THR A 175 15.92 8.51 -10.75
N MET A 176 14.79 8.16 -10.13
CA MET A 176 14.77 7.55 -8.80
C MET A 176 15.46 6.17 -8.77
N CYS A 177 15.23 5.31 -9.77
CA CYS A 177 15.92 4.02 -9.90
C CYS A 177 17.45 4.19 -9.94
N ILE A 178 17.93 5.14 -10.74
CA ILE A 178 19.37 5.45 -10.86
C ILE A 178 19.91 5.98 -9.54
N ALA A 179 19.21 6.91 -8.88
CA ALA A 179 19.59 7.41 -7.56
C ALA A 179 19.68 6.29 -6.50
N MET A 180 18.79 5.29 -6.59
CA MET A 180 18.85 4.09 -5.76
C MET A 180 19.96 3.10 -6.16
N GLY A 181 20.70 3.37 -7.24
CA GLY A 181 21.79 2.53 -7.74
C GLY A 181 21.32 1.32 -8.54
N TYR A 182 20.13 1.38 -9.14
CA TYR A 182 19.67 0.40 -10.13
C TYR A 182 19.99 0.90 -11.53
N SER A 183 20.43 0.00 -12.41
CA SER A 183 20.54 0.26 -13.84
C SER A 183 19.22 -0.10 -14.51
N PRO A 184 18.40 0.88 -14.95
CA PRO A 184 17.21 0.56 -15.73
C PRO A 184 17.64 -0.12 -17.05
N PRO A 185 16.86 -1.09 -17.56
CA PRO A 185 17.15 -1.68 -18.87
C PRO A 185 17.20 -0.58 -19.94
N GLU A 186 18.21 -0.66 -20.82
CA GLU A 186 18.30 0.17 -22.02
C GLU A 186 17.12 -0.19 -22.92
N ASN A 187 16.38 0.83 -23.38
CA ASN A 187 15.26 0.66 -24.32
C ASN A 187 15.77 0.25 -25.70
#